data_AF-A0A0H4TW62-F1
#
_entry.id   AF-A0A0H4TW62-F1
#
_cell.length_a   1.000
_cell.length_b   1.000
_cell.length_c   1.000
_cell.angle_alpha   90.00
_cell.angle_beta   90.00
_cell.angle_gamma   90.00
#
_symmetry.space_group_name_H-M   'P 1'
#
loop_
_entity.id
_entity.type
_entity.pdbx_description
1 polymer ?
#
loop_
_entity_poly.entity_id
_entity_poly.type
_entity_poly.pdbx_seq_one_letter_code
_entity_poly.pdbx_strand_id
1 'polypeptide(L)'
;MLHTEVRLRAPGVPPGRPRARYTVPPPALTGETLLQTLERRLDNPVFRLGFAVNRAQARLLVTHGHFNVNGRRTDVPSMLVRPGDVVEVRPGSRNRTYFKELPEVAESRTLPRWLDRDVKALTGKVVQNPERRDIDASLNEQLIIEFYSR
;
A
#
# COMPACT_ATOMS: atom_id res chain seq x y z
N MET A 1 33.97 16.64 8.35
CA MET A 1 33.37 15.53 7.57
C MET A 1 32.83 16.11 6.27
N LEU A 2 33.54 15.88 5.18
CA LEU A 2 33.32 16.51 3.87
C LEU A 2 32.02 15.98 3.25
N HIS A 3 31.11 16.89 2.91
CA HIS A 3 29.92 16.59 2.12
C HIS A 3 30.32 16.59 0.64
N THR A 4 30.27 15.43 0.01
CA THR A 4 30.52 15.29 -1.43
C THR A 4 29.25 15.66 -2.20
N GLU A 5 29.16 16.89 -2.71
CA GLU A 5 28.07 17.30 -3.59
C GLU A 5 28.22 16.64 -4.98
N VAL A 6 27.41 15.62 -5.28
CA VAL A 6 27.30 15.07 -6.65
C VAL A 6 26.45 16.01 -7.49
N ARG A 7 27.11 16.79 -8.35
CA ARG A 7 26.49 17.82 -9.21
C ARG A 7 26.00 17.21 -10.52
N LEU A 8 24.80 16.61 -10.55
CA LEU A 8 24.15 16.24 -11.81
C LEU A 8 23.49 17.48 -12.46
N ARG A 9 24.00 17.88 -13.63
CA ARG A 9 23.37 18.91 -14.49
C ARG A 9 22.21 18.28 -15.26
N ALA A 10 20.97 18.56 -14.88
CA ALA A 10 19.83 18.38 -15.78
C ALA A 10 19.72 19.61 -16.71
N PRO A 11 19.70 19.45 -18.05
CA PRO A 11 19.51 20.55 -18.98
C PRO A 11 18.04 21.04 -18.94
N GLY A 12 17.83 22.36 -18.84
CA GLY A 12 16.50 22.98 -19.09
C GLY A 12 15.85 23.81 -17.96
N VAL A 13 16.55 24.14 -16.86
CA VAL A 13 15.94 24.94 -15.77
C VAL A 13 16.25 26.45 -15.96
N PRO A 14 15.24 27.33 -16.05
CA PRO A 14 15.45 28.78 -16.19
C PRO A 14 16.07 29.41 -14.93
N PRO A 15 16.92 30.45 -15.07
CA PRO A 15 17.57 31.11 -13.93
C PRO A 15 16.54 31.93 -13.13
N GLY A 16 16.54 31.80 -11.80
CA GLY A 16 15.84 32.73 -10.90
C GLY A 16 14.76 32.14 -9.99
N ARG A 17 14.39 30.86 -10.11
CA ARG A 17 13.57 30.20 -9.08
C ARG A 17 14.47 29.52 -8.05
N PRO A 18 14.20 29.66 -6.73
CA PRO A 18 14.89 28.84 -5.74
C PRO A 18 14.66 27.38 -6.13
N ARG A 19 15.77 26.67 -6.40
CA ARG A 19 15.71 25.22 -6.64
C ARG A 19 15.06 24.63 -5.40
N ALA A 20 13.90 24.01 -5.57
CA ALA A 20 13.30 23.22 -4.50
C ALA A 20 14.37 22.22 -4.07
N ARG A 21 14.94 22.44 -2.88
CA ARG A 21 15.83 21.46 -2.28
C ARG A 21 14.94 20.26 -2.01
N TYR A 22 15.10 19.20 -2.78
CA TYR A 22 14.65 17.89 -2.32
C TYR A 22 15.55 17.56 -1.12
N THR A 23 15.14 18.04 0.05
CA THR A 23 15.73 17.59 1.30
C THR A 23 15.29 16.15 1.45
N VAL A 24 16.19 15.21 1.12
CA VAL A 24 16.01 13.82 1.51
C VAL A 24 15.95 13.84 3.04
N PRO A 25 14.87 13.35 3.67
CA PRO A 25 14.80 13.33 5.13
C PRO A 25 16.01 12.55 5.69
N PRO A 26 16.51 12.92 6.89
CA PRO A 26 17.65 12.26 7.52
C PRO A 26 17.41 10.74 7.63
N PRO A 27 18.48 9.92 7.77
CA PRO A 27 18.47 8.46 7.67
C PRO A 27 17.74 7.77 8.85
N ALA A 28 16.45 8.02 8.97
CA ALA A 28 15.45 7.23 9.67
C ALA A 28 14.63 6.41 8.67
N LEU A 29 15.20 6.12 7.49
CA LEU A 29 14.76 5.07 6.57
C LEU A 29 15.12 3.71 7.18
N THR A 30 14.55 3.41 8.35
CA THR A 30 14.59 2.08 8.95
C THR A 30 13.82 1.13 8.04
N GLY A 31 14.25 -0.13 7.95
CA GLY A 31 13.56 -1.15 7.15
C GLY A 31 12.08 -1.26 7.50
N GLU A 32 11.71 -0.94 8.74
CA GLU A 32 10.32 -0.79 9.17
C GLU A 32 9.51 0.21 8.34
N THR A 33 10.06 1.38 8.00
CA THR A 33 9.36 2.39 7.16
C THR A 33 9.14 1.86 5.74
N LEU A 34 10.12 1.14 5.20
CA LEU A 34 9.98 0.46 3.90
C LEU A 34 8.84 -0.57 3.95
N LEU A 35 8.86 -1.45 4.97
CA LEU A 35 7.85 -2.49 5.13
C LEU A 35 6.45 -1.89 5.35
N GLN A 36 6.33 -0.87 6.19
CA GLN A 36 5.08 -0.17 6.43
C GLN A 36 4.53 0.46 5.13
N THR A 37 5.40 1.04 4.31
CA THR A 37 5.00 1.61 3.01
C THR A 37 4.50 0.53 2.06
N LEU A 38 5.19 -0.61 1.99
CA LEU A 38 4.77 -1.74 1.15
C LEU A 38 3.43 -2.33 1.62
N GLU A 39 3.24 -2.45 2.92
CA GLU A 39 2.00 -3.00 3.49
C GLU A 39 0.79 -2.09 3.25
N ARG A 40 1.01 -0.77 3.10
CA ARG A 40 -0.03 0.25 2.87
C ARG A 40 -0.38 0.49 1.40
N ARG A 41 0.26 -0.16 0.43
CA ARG A 41 -0.14 -0.06 -0.98
C ARG A 41 -1.48 -0.76 -1.19
N LEU A 42 -2.45 -0.13 -1.85
CA LEU A 42 -3.85 -0.58 -1.98
C LEU A 42 -4.04 -2.06 -2.39
N ASP A 43 -3.16 -2.61 -3.24
CA ASP A 43 -3.18 -4.05 -3.56
C ASP A 43 -3.07 -4.93 -2.31
N ASN A 44 -2.30 -4.51 -1.32
CA ASN A 44 -2.06 -5.29 -0.12
C ASN A 44 -3.23 -5.27 0.90
N PRO A 45 -3.84 -4.14 1.31
CA PRO A 45 -5.10 -4.13 2.04
C PRO A 45 -6.18 -4.96 1.36
N VAL A 46 -6.35 -4.85 0.03
CA VAL A 46 -7.35 -5.66 -0.71
C VAL A 46 -7.13 -7.16 -0.49
N PHE A 47 -5.88 -7.60 -0.55
CA PHE A 47 -5.51 -8.98 -0.23
C PHE A 47 -5.76 -9.33 1.24
N ARG A 48 -5.31 -8.48 2.18
CA ARG A 48 -5.43 -8.71 3.63
C ARG A 48 -6.88 -8.71 4.12
N LEU A 49 -7.75 -7.91 3.52
CA LEU A 49 -9.19 -7.88 3.78
C LEU A 49 -9.88 -9.18 3.31
N GLY A 50 -9.21 -9.95 2.45
CA GLY A 50 -9.74 -11.18 1.88
C GLY A 50 -10.57 -10.96 0.62
N PHE A 51 -10.47 -9.80 -0.03
CA PHE A 51 -11.16 -9.51 -1.30
C PHE A 51 -10.42 -10.05 -2.53
N ALA A 52 -9.30 -10.74 -2.30
CA ALA A 52 -8.50 -11.43 -3.30
C ALA A 52 -7.90 -12.72 -2.72
N VAL A 53 -7.71 -13.75 -3.55
CA VAL A 53 -7.13 -15.03 -3.13
C VAL A 53 -5.62 -14.89 -2.90
N ASN A 54 -4.95 -14.10 -3.74
CA ASN A 54 -3.51 -13.81 -3.66
C ASN A 54 -3.20 -12.35 -4.05
N ARG A 55 -1.97 -11.89 -3.79
CA ARG A 55 -1.54 -10.50 -4.02
C ARG A 55 -1.55 -10.10 -5.50
N ALA A 56 -1.21 -11.01 -6.40
CA ALA A 56 -1.23 -10.74 -7.85
C ALA A 56 -2.66 -10.50 -8.35
N GLN A 57 -3.61 -11.30 -7.88
CA GLN A 57 -5.03 -11.12 -8.16
C GLN A 57 -5.55 -9.81 -7.56
N ALA A 58 -5.17 -9.46 -6.33
CA ALA A 58 -5.54 -8.19 -5.72
C ALA A 58 -5.13 -7.00 -6.60
N ARG A 59 -3.88 -7.02 -7.09
CA ARG A 59 -3.37 -6.02 -8.02
C ARG A 59 -4.20 -5.96 -9.30
N LEU A 60 -4.52 -7.09 -9.92
CA LEU A 60 -5.34 -7.14 -11.13
C LEU A 60 -6.74 -6.55 -10.89
N LEU A 61 -7.38 -6.93 -9.78
CA LEU A 61 -8.72 -6.46 -9.44
C LEU A 61 -8.74 -4.94 -9.18
N VAL A 62 -7.70 -4.41 -8.53
CA VAL A 62 -7.53 -2.96 -8.38
C VAL A 62 -7.35 -2.32 -9.75
N THR A 63 -6.41 -2.77 -10.58
CA THR A 63 -6.19 -2.21 -11.93
C THR A 63 -7.45 -2.21 -12.80
N HIS A 64 -8.33 -3.21 -12.65
CA HIS A 64 -9.60 -3.28 -13.36
C HIS A 64 -10.71 -2.37 -12.78
N GLY A 65 -10.41 -1.62 -11.72
CA GLY A 65 -11.31 -0.63 -11.12
C GLY A 65 -12.46 -1.26 -10.33
N HIS A 66 -12.22 -2.41 -9.69
CA HIS A 66 -13.25 -3.09 -8.89
C HIS A 66 -13.46 -2.49 -7.49
N PHE A 67 -12.61 -1.56 -7.05
CA PHE A 67 -12.65 -0.99 -5.71
C PHE A 67 -12.89 0.52 -5.75
N ASN A 68 -13.56 1.02 -4.70
CA ASN A 68 -13.55 2.42 -4.35
C ASN A 68 -12.74 2.61 -3.06
N VAL A 69 -12.04 3.74 -2.97
CA VAL A 69 -11.46 4.24 -1.72
C VAL A 69 -12.19 5.54 -1.37
N ASN A 70 -12.80 5.59 -0.19
CA ASN A 70 -13.61 6.73 0.27
C ASN A 70 -14.68 7.16 -0.75
N GLY A 71 -15.38 6.18 -1.34
CA GLY A 71 -16.44 6.40 -2.33
C GLY A 71 -15.95 6.78 -3.74
N ARG A 72 -14.63 6.87 -3.97
CA ARG A 72 -14.06 7.17 -5.29
C ARG A 72 -13.45 5.92 -5.92
N ARG A 73 -13.81 5.63 -7.17
CA ARG A 73 -13.19 4.53 -7.94
C ARG A 73 -11.67 4.72 -8.00
N THR A 74 -10.92 3.65 -7.77
CA THR A 74 -9.45 3.66 -7.84
C THR A 74 -8.94 2.46 -8.62
N ASP A 75 -8.00 2.70 -9.52
CA ASP A 75 -7.36 1.69 -10.36
C ASP A 75 -5.82 1.71 -10.26
N VAL A 76 -5.29 2.32 -9.20
CA VAL A 76 -3.85 2.44 -8.93
C VAL A 76 -3.46 1.53 -7.75
N PRO A 77 -2.87 0.34 -8.01
CA PRO A 77 -2.51 -0.60 -6.94
C PRO A 77 -1.48 -0.06 -5.95
N SER A 78 -0.60 0.83 -6.39
CA SER A 78 0.44 1.44 -5.57
C SER A 78 -0.03 2.64 -4.74
N MET A 79 -1.33 3.01 -4.81
CA MET A 79 -1.88 4.06 -3.97
C MET A 79 -1.68 3.71 -2.50
N LEU A 80 -1.18 4.66 -1.70
CA LEU A 80 -1.00 4.45 -0.27
C LEU A 80 -2.28 4.76 0.48
N VAL A 81 -2.78 3.78 1.23
CA VAL A 81 -3.90 3.99 2.16
C VAL A 81 -3.41 4.61 3.46
N ARG A 82 -4.30 5.34 4.13
CA ARG A 82 -4.05 6.05 5.39
C ARG A 82 -5.05 5.57 6.45
N PRO A 83 -4.71 5.69 7.74
CA PRO A 83 -5.67 5.47 8.81
C PRO A 83 -6.94 6.31 8.57
N GLY A 84 -8.10 5.68 8.72
CA GLY A 84 -9.41 6.25 8.43
C GLY A 84 -9.94 5.95 7.02
N ASP A 85 -9.10 5.54 6.07
CA ASP A 85 -9.55 5.22 4.71
C ASP A 85 -10.47 3.99 4.72
N VAL A 86 -11.52 4.06 3.89
CA VAL A 86 -12.48 2.98 3.67
C VAL A 86 -12.31 2.45 2.25
N VAL A 87 -12.06 1.15 2.13
CA VAL A 87 -11.95 0.41 0.88
C VAL A 87 -13.20 -0.42 0.70
N GLU A 88 -13.91 -0.27 -0.41
CA GLU A 88 -15.12 -1.05 -0.70
C GLU A 88 -15.07 -1.69 -2.09
N VAL A 89 -15.70 -2.86 -2.23
CA VAL A 89 -16.00 -3.41 -3.56
C VAL A 89 -17.04 -2.53 -4.21
N ARG A 90 -16.72 -2.02 -5.40
CA ARG A 90 -17.60 -1.16 -6.18
C ARG A 90 -18.95 -1.87 -6.41
N PRO A 91 -20.11 -1.19 -6.25
CA PRO A 91 -21.42 -1.81 -6.39
C PRO A 91 -21.63 -2.60 -7.69
N GLY A 92 -21.16 -2.07 -8.82
CA GLY A 92 -21.24 -2.76 -10.11
C GLY A 92 -20.36 -4.02 -10.22
N SER A 93 -19.36 -4.18 -9.36
CA SER A 93 -18.53 -5.39 -9.28
C SER A 93 -19.18 -6.48 -8.44
N ARG A 94 -19.98 -6.12 -7.42
CA ARG A 94 -20.59 -7.06 -6.46
C ARG A 94 -21.44 -8.16 -7.12
N ASN A 95 -22.02 -7.88 -8.29
CA ASN A 95 -22.87 -8.82 -9.01
C ASN A 95 -22.10 -9.92 -9.77
N ARG A 96 -20.78 -9.81 -9.92
CA ARG A 96 -19.97 -10.85 -10.59
C ARG A 96 -19.80 -12.06 -9.68
N THR A 97 -19.82 -13.26 -10.25
CA THR A 97 -19.71 -14.54 -9.54
C THR A 97 -18.59 -14.54 -8.50
N TYR A 98 -17.40 -14.06 -8.90
CA TYR A 98 -16.26 -13.93 -8.00
C TYR A 98 -16.56 -13.17 -6.70
N PHE A 99 -17.21 -12.00 -6.79
CA PHE A 99 -17.48 -11.17 -5.61
C PHE A 99 -18.65 -11.70 -4.76
N LYS A 100 -19.48 -12.59 -5.30
CA LYS A 100 -20.55 -13.25 -4.55
C LYS A 100 -20.03 -14.35 -3.64
N GLU A 101 -18.95 -15.01 -4.04
CA GLU A 101 -18.30 -16.11 -3.29
C GLU A 101 -17.24 -15.58 -2.29
N LEU A 102 -16.81 -14.33 -2.45
CA LEU A 102 -15.83 -13.70 -1.58
C LEU A 102 -16.17 -13.68 -0.08
N PRO A 103 -17.43 -13.49 0.37
CA PRO A 103 -17.77 -13.51 1.79
C PRO A 103 -17.27 -14.76 2.52
N GLU A 104 -17.51 -15.94 1.95
CA GLU A 104 -17.11 -17.23 2.52
C GLU A 104 -15.57 -17.35 2.58
N VAL A 105 -14.89 -16.92 1.52
CA VAL A 105 -13.42 -16.92 1.46
C VAL A 105 -12.84 -15.94 2.49
N ALA A 106 -13.43 -14.76 2.62
CA ALA A 106 -12.95 -13.73 3.52
C ALA A 106 -13.01 -14.21 4.98
N GLU A 107 -14.11 -14.83 5.41
CA GLU A 107 -14.28 -15.35 6.78
C GLU A 107 -13.17 -16.32 7.20
N SER A 108 -12.68 -17.14 6.28
CA SER A 108 -11.59 -18.10 6.54
C SER A 108 -10.21 -17.45 6.76
N ARG A 109 -10.04 -16.17 6.39
CA ARG A 109 -8.75 -15.47 6.47
C ARG A 109 -8.62 -14.66 7.75
N THR A 110 -7.46 -14.81 8.40
CA THR A 110 -7.04 -13.96 9.52
C THR A 110 -6.86 -12.51 9.05
N LEU A 111 -7.57 -11.59 9.71
CA LEU A 111 -7.45 -10.16 9.47
C LEU A 111 -6.39 -9.56 10.40
N PRO A 112 -5.42 -8.78 9.90
CA PRO A 112 -4.44 -8.11 10.75
C PRO A 112 -5.09 -6.94 11.51
N ARG A 113 -4.54 -6.60 12.68
CA ARG A 113 -5.17 -5.65 13.65
C ARG A 113 -5.33 -4.23 13.13
N TRP A 114 -4.51 -3.83 12.16
CA TRP A 114 -4.57 -2.50 11.57
C TRP A 114 -5.68 -2.33 10.52
N LEU A 115 -6.41 -3.41 10.21
CA LEU A 115 -7.56 -3.42 9.32
C LEU A 115 -8.81 -3.88 10.07
N ASP A 116 -9.94 -3.35 9.65
CA ASP A 116 -11.27 -3.80 10.02
C ASP A 116 -12.06 -4.15 8.75
N ARG A 117 -13.03 -5.06 8.84
CA ARG A 117 -13.84 -5.45 7.69
C ARG A 117 -15.29 -5.76 8.06
N ASP A 118 -16.18 -5.40 7.15
CA ASP A 118 -17.53 -5.92 7.06
C ASP A 118 -17.62 -6.82 5.82
N VAL A 119 -17.75 -8.12 6.09
CA VAL A 119 -17.82 -9.17 5.07
C VAL A 119 -19.10 -9.07 4.24
N LYS A 120 -20.23 -8.68 4.85
CA LYS A 120 -21.53 -8.59 4.17
C LYS A 120 -21.56 -7.40 3.22
N ALA A 121 -21.03 -6.26 3.66
CA ALA A 121 -20.95 -5.07 2.84
C ALA A 121 -19.79 -5.13 1.82
N LEU A 122 -18.86 -6.08 1.97
CA LEU A 122 -17.58 -6.13 1.25
C LEU A 122 -16.84 -4.78 1.36
N THR A 123 -16.76 -4.28 2.59
CA THR A 123 -16.08 -3.03 2.94
C THR A 123 -15.01 -3.30 3.98
N GLY A 124 -13.91 -2.55 3.92
CA GLY A 124 -12.83 -2.60 4.88
C GLY A 124 -12.39 -1.20 5.27
N LYS A 125 -11.86 -1.05 6.48
CA LYS A 125 -11.36 0.21 7.01
C LYS A 125 -9.93 0.06 7.49
N VAL A 126 -9.10 1.05 7.20
CA VAL A 126 -7.77 1.16 7.78
C VAL A 126 -7.91 1.79 9.16
N VAL A 127 -7.64 1.03 10.21
CA VAL A 127 -7.81 1.49 11.60
C VAL A 127 -6.59 2.31 12.03
N GLN A 128 -5.40 1.81 11.71
CA GLN A 128 -4.13 2.43 12.08
C GLN A 128 -3.05 2.07 11.05
N ASN A 129 -1.85 2.62 11.20
CA ASN A 129 -0.72 2.18 10.39
C ASN A 129 -0.29 0.78 10.83
N PRO A 130 0.18 -0.07 9.90
CA PRO A 130 0.71 -1.37 10.26
C PRO A 130 1.99 -1.20 11.06
N GLU A 131 2.12 -1.99 12.12
CA GLU A 131 3.33 -2.10 12.91
C GLU A 131 4.14 -3.31 12.46
N ARG A 132 5.41 -3.41 12.85
CA ARG A 132 6.29 -4.52 12.45
C ARG A 132 5.71 -5.91 12.76
N ARG A 133 4.95 -6.04 13.85
CA ARG A 133 4.27 -7.27 14.28
C ARG A 133 3.12 -7.71 13.39
N ASP A 134 2.54 -6.80 12.61
CA ASP A 134 1.46 -7.10 11.66
C ASP A 134 2.01 -7.59 10.30
N ILE A 135 3.32 -7.48 10.12
CA ILE A 135 4.04 -7.84 8.89
C ILE A 135 4.62 -9.25 9.05
N ASP A 136 4.77 -9.96 7.95
CA ASP A 136 5.27 -11.35 7.93
C ASP A 136 6.61 -11.48 8.71
N ALA A 137 6.64 -12.40 9.66
CA ALA A 137 7.80 -12.62 10.53
C ALA A 137 9.01 -13.19 9.78
N SER A 138 8.79 -13.81 8.61
CA SER A 138 9.87 -14.41 7.80
C SER A 138 10.75 -13.40 7.07
N LEU A 139 10.33 -12.14 6.99
CA LEU A 139 10.99 -11.13 6.18
C LEU A 139 11.98 -10.33 7.03
N ASN A 140 13.28 -10.40 6.72
CA ASN A 140 14.32 -9.65 7.43
C ASN A 140 14.69 -8.38 6.66
N GLU A 141 14.19 -7.24 7.12
CA GLU A 141 14.42 -5.94 6.50
C GLU A 141 15.88 -5.47 6.52
N GLN A 142 16.68 -5.93 7.50
CA GLN A 142 18.08 -5.54 7.63
C GLN A 142 18.90 -6.03 6.42
N LEU A 143 18.64 -7.26 5.97
CA LEU A 143 19.29 -7.83 4.79
C LEU A 143 18.98 -7.03 3.51
N ILE A 144 17.77 -6.47 3.41
CA ILE A 144 17.36 -5.65 2.26
C ILE A 144 18.14 -4.33 2.25
N ILE A 145 18.26 -3.67 3.40
CA ILE A 145 19.01 -2.41 3.52
C ILE A 145 20.48 -2.63 3.20
N GLU A 146 21.09 -3.67 3.76
CA GLU A 146 22.50 -4.02 3.53
C GLU A 146 22.79 -4.27 2.06
N PHE A 147 21.87 -4.94 1.34
CA PHE A 147 22.01 -5.19 -0.09
C PHE A 147 22.04 -3.89 -0.93
N TYR A 148 21.16 -2.93 -0.64
CA TYR A 148 21.05 -1.67 -1.41
C TYR A 148 22.00 -0.56 -0.93
N SER A 149 22.75 -0.78 0.16
CA SER A 149 23.74 0.17 0.70
C SER A 149 25.17 -0.08 0.19
N ARG A 150 25.37 -1.06 -0.69
CA ARG A 150 26.62 -1.32 -1.42
C ARG A 150 26.64 -0.56 -2.74
#